data_AF-A0A538NYW4-F1
#
_entry.id   AF-A0A538NYW4-F1
#
_cell.length_a   1.000
_cell.length_b   1.000
_cell.length_c   1.000
_cell.angle_alpha   90.00
_cell.angle_beta   90.00
_cell.angle_gamma   90.00
#
_symmetry.space_group_name_H-M   'P 1'
#
loop_
_entity.id
_entity.type
_entity.pdbx_description
1 polymer ?
#
loop_
_entity_poly.entity_id
_entity_poly.type
_entity_poly.pdbx_seq_one_letter_code
_entity_poly.pdbx_strand_id
1 'polypeptide(L)'
;MKTRSLLIPTLALVGVALATALVFAQPTGTFLLPGAASAQAQAKRYPLESVEGLRFHNVTAEPAVLQGEKGLRATISEKTLRRIEGTQQYPQGLVWIEDLGFSNGVIEAEIAGALAPGAGGEARGFVGIAFRVQENLETYDAF
;
A
#
# COMPACT_ATOMS: atom_id res chain seq x y z
N MET A 1 28.24 24.51 31.37
CA MET A 1 26.89 24.22 30.82
C MET A 1 27.08 23.43 29.53
N LYS A 2 26.77 22.12 29.53
CA LYS A 2 26.91 21.23 28.37
C LYS A 2 25.57 21.14 27.65
N THR A 3 25.50 21.72 26.45
CA THR A 3 24.32 21.66 25.57
C THR A 3 24.07 20.21 25.16
N ARG A 4 22.95 19.64 25.62
CA ARG A 4 22.48 18.32 25.18
C ARG A 4 21.80 18.52 23.83
N SER A 5 22.46 18.09 22.75
CA SER A 5 21.86 18.00 21.42
C SER A 5 20.84 16.86 21.44
N LEU A 6 19.56 17.21 21.32
CA LEU A 6 18.44 16.27 21.23
C LEU A 6 18.32 15.81 19.77
N LEU A 7 18.94 14.67 19.44
CA LEU A 7 18.72 13.98 18.17
C LEU A 7 17.33 13.32 18.21
N ILE A 8 16.40 13.90 17.47
CA ILE A 8 15.08 13.32 17.21
C ILE A 8 15.29 12.16 16.22
N PRO A 9 14.91 10.91 16.55
CA PRO A 9 15.14 9.79 15.65
C PRO A 9 14.19 9.88 14.45
N THR A 10 14.77 10.05 13.27
CA THR A 10 14.11 9.99 11.97
C THR A 10 13.39 8.65 11.82
N LEU A 11 12.07 8.70 11.70
CA LEU A 11 11.20 7.55 11.54
C LEU A 11 11.32 7.07 10.09
N ALA A 12 12.07 6.00 9.83
CA ALA A 12 12.18 5.39 8.51
C ALA A 12 11.28 4.14 8.43
N LEU A 13 10.41 4.10 7.41
CA LEU A 13 9.43 3.04 7.17
C LEU A 13 9.75 2.28 5.88
N VAL A 14 9.63 0.95 5.90
CA VAL A 14 9.61 0.07 4.72
C VAL A 14 8.40 -0.86 4.85
N GLY A 15 7.36 -0.64 4.07
CA GLY A 15 6.19 -1.53 4.03
C GLY A 15 6.39 -2.63 3.00
N VAL A 16 6.46 -3.90 3.41
CA VAL A 16 6.37 -5.03 2.47
C VAL A 16 4.89 -5.34 2.22
N ALA A 17 4.27 -4.59 1.31
CA ALA A 17 2.89 -4.88 0.93
C ALA A 17 2.82 -6.06 -0.02
N LEU A 18 2.55 -7.25 0.50
CA LEU A 18 2.20 -8.43 -0.30
C LEU A 18 0.67 -8.45 -0.47
N ALA A 19 0.10 -7.63 -1.37
CA ALA A 19 -1.35 -7.46 -1.46
C ALA A 19 -2.05 -8.44 -2.42
N THR A 20 -2.51 -9.57 -1.87
CA THR A 20 -3.68 -10.41 -2.21
C THR A 20 -4.98 -9.83 -2.78
N ALA A 21 -5.06 -8.66 -3.42
CA ALA A 21 -6.33 -7.94 -3.64
C ALA A 21 -7.39 -8.71 -4.44
N LEU A 22 -8.39 -9.29 -3.75
CA LEU A 22 -9.69 -9.67 -4.33
C LEU A 22 -10.60 -8.42 -4.42
N VAL A 23 -11.61 -8.37 -5.28
CA VAL A 23 -12.52 -7.20 -5.43
C VAL A 23 -13.92 -7.70 -5.79
N PHE A 24 -14.97 -7.22 -5.10
CA PHE A 24 -16.37 -7.65 -5.34
C PHE A 24 -17.33 -6.50 -5.65
N ALA A 25 -17.40 -6.05 -6.91
CA ALA A 25 -18.37 -5.02 -7.31
C ALA A 25 -19.82 -5.55 -7.26
N GLN A 26 -20.73 -4.81 -6.60
CA GLN A 26 -22.17 -5.11 -6.55
C GLN A 26 -22.94 -4.13 -7.46
N PRO A 27 -23.77 -4.61 -8.41
CA PRO A 27 -24.62 -3.73 -9.21
C PRO A 27 -25.87 -3.31 -8.42
N THR A 28 -26.19 -2.02 -8.45
CA THR A 28 -27.38 -1.44 -7.82
C THR A 28 -28.59 -1.53 -8.78
N GLY A 29 -29.46 -2.51 -8.54
CA GLY A 29 -30.92 -2.49 -8.73
C GLY A 29 -31.56 -2.25 -10.12
N THR A 30 -32.16 -3.30 -10.70
CA THR A 30 -33.57 -3.31 -11.15
C THR A 30 -34.08 -4.76 -11.08
N PHE A 31 -35.23 -4.96 -10.45
CA PHE A 31 -35.77 -6.28 -10.08
C PHE A 31 -36.84 -6.76 -11.06
N LEU A 32 -36.59 -7.88 -11.74
CA LEU A 32 -37.59 -8.78 -12.37
C LEU A 32 -37.04 -10.24 -12.31
N LEU A 33 -37.80 -11.17 -11.70
CA LEU A 33 -37.53 -12.63 -11.52
C LEU A 33 -37.75 -13.43 -12.84
N PRO A 34 -37.41 -14.74 -12.99
CA PRO A 34 -36.54 -15.65 -12.24
C PRO A 34 -35.45 -16.30 -13.13
N GLY A 35 -34.20 -16.21 -12.71
CA GLY A 35 -33.10 -16.98 -13.26
C GLY A 35 -31.93 -16.73 -12.35
N ALA A 36 -31.54 -17.72 -11.56
CA ALA A 36 -30.34 -17.65 -10.74
C ALA A 36 -29.11 -17.69 -11.67
N ALA A 37 -28.94 -16.66 -12.48
CA ALA A 37 -27.65 -16.25 -12.96
C ALA A 37 -26.97 -15.69 -11.71
N SER A 38 -26.27 -16.57 -10.98
CA SER A 38 -25.28 -16.16 -10.01
C SER A 38 -24.45 -15.08 -10.69
N ALA A 39 -24.59 -13.83 -10.26
CA ALA A 39 -23.68 -12.77 -10.64
C ALA A 39 -22.31 -13.23 -10.11
N GLN A 40 -21.54 -13.90 -10.97
CA GLN A 40 -20.20 -14.34 -10.64
C GLN A 40 -19.42 -13.06 -10.41
N ALA A 41 -19.22 -12.72 -9.14
CA ALA A 41 -18.26 -11.69 -8.79
C ALA A 41 -16.94 -12.09 -9.43
N GLN A 42 -16.47 -11.27 -10.38
CA GLN A 42 -15.27 -11.58 -11.13
C GLN A 42 -14.08 -11.30 -10.23
N ALA A 43 -13.62 -12.33 -9.55
CA ALA A 43 -12.39 -12.33 -8.78
C ALA A 43 -11.21 -12.00 -9.71
N LYS A 44 -10.68 -10.79 -9.61
CA LYS A 44 -9.42 -10.42 -10.27
C LYS A 44 -8.29 -10.63 -9.26
N ARG A 45 -7.29 -11.42 -9.64
CA ARG A 45 -6.11 -11.69 -8.80
C ARG A 45 -4.92 -10.92 -9.33
N TYR A 46 -4.23 -10.23 -8.44
CA TYR A 46 -3.01 -9.48 -8.74
C TYR A 46 -1.87 -10.11 -7.94
N PRO A 47 -0.92 -10.80 -8.59
CA PRO A 47 0.16 -11.48 -7.87
C PRO A 47 1.13 -10.50 -7.20
N LEU A 48 1.26 -9.27 -7.75
CA LEU A 48 2.20 -8.25 -7.26
C LEU A 48 3.61 -8.80 -7.03
N GLU A 49 4.07 -9.68 -7.92
CA GLU A 49 5.44 -10.22 -7.92
C GLU A 49 6.39 -9.36 -8.76
N SER A 50 5.88 -8.29 -9.38
CA SER A 50 6.59 -7.49 -10.37
C SER A 50 6.06 -6.05 -10.41
N VAL A 51 6.78 -5.14 -11.08
CA VAL A 51 6.49 -3.70 -11.09
C VAL A 51 5.59 -3.26 -12.24
N GLU A 52 5.28 -4.17 -13.17
CA GLU A 52 4.52 -3.87 -14.38
C GLU A 52 3.05 -3.55 -14.05
N GLY A 53 2.53 -2.49 -14.67
CA GLY A 53 1.18 -2.00 -14.42
C GLY A 53 0.98 -1.36 -13.04
N LEU A 54 2.09 -1.01 -12.36
CA LEU A 54 2.07 -0.34 -11.07
C LEU A 54 2.60 1.10 -11.19
N ARG A 55 1.92 2.01 -10.48
CA ARG A 55 2.41 3.37 -10.22
C ARG A 55 2.97 3.48 -8.82
N PHE A 56 3.98 4.32 -8.68
CA PHE A 56 4.66 4.57 -7.41
C PHE A 56 4.55 6.03 -7.02
N HIS A 57 4.10 6.28 -5.79
CA HIS A 57 4.10 7.60 -5.17
C HIS A 57 4.96 7.56 -3.92
N ASN A 58 6.05 8.35 -3.92
CA ASN A 58 7.02 8.46 -2.82
C ASN A 58 7.74 7.16 -2.40
N VAL A 59 7.55 6.07 -3.13
CA VAL A 59 8.20 4.77 -2.91
C VAL A 59 9.04 4.36 -4.12
N THR A 60 9.98 3.47 -3.88
CA THR A 60 10.58 2.58 -4.88
C THR A 60 10.13 1.15 -4.57
N ALA A 61 9.92 0.35 -5.61
CA ALA A 61 9.48 -1.03 -5.44
C ALA A 61 10.31 -2.00 -6.28
N GLU A 62 10.47 -3.21 -5.78
CA GLU A 62 11.20 -4.29 -6.44
C GLU A 62 10.61 -5.66 -6.08
N PRO A 63 10.72 -6.66 -6.98
CA PRO A 63 10.40 -8.05 -6.65
C PRO A 63 11.22 -8.52 -5.45
N ALA A 64 10.57 -9.22 -4.52
CA ALA A 64 11.20 -9.75 -3.32
C ALA A 64 10.60 -11.10 -2.92
N VAL A 65 11.31 -11.80 -2.04
CA VAL A 65 10.81 -13.01 -1.38
C VAL A 65 10.84 -12.79 0.13
N LEU A 66 9.71 -12.97 0.79
CA LEU A 66 9.57 -12.88 2.25
C LEU A 66 9.03 -14.21 2.78
N GLN A 67 9.80 -14.87 3.65
CA GLN A 67 9.44 -16.17 4.24
C GLN A 67 9.09 -17.28 3.21
N GLY A 68 9.66 -17.20 2.01
CA GLY A 68 9.40 -18.14 0.92
C GLY A 68 8.32 -17.70 -0.06
N GLU A 69 7.53 -16.68 0.29
CA GLU A 69 6.51 -16.10 -0.60
C GLU A 69 7.09 -15.01 -1.49
N LYS A 70 6.76 -15.05 -2.79
CA LYS A 70 7.15 -14.02 -3.75
C LYS A 70 6.18 -12.84 -3.67
N GLY A 71 6.69 -11.63 -3.85
CA GLY A 71 5.87 -10.43 -3.89
C GLY A 71 6.66 -9.19 -4.23
N LEU A 72 6.12 -8.04 -3.83
CA LEU A 72 6.73 -6.74 -4.04
C LEU A 72 7.17 -6.12 -2.71
N ARG A 73 8.43 -5.72 -2.63
CA ARG A 73 8.93 -4.89 -1.53
C ARG A 73 8.84 -3.43 -1.93
N ALA A 74 8.12 -2.63 -1.14
CA ALA A 74 8.05 -1.18 -1.31
C ALA A 74 8.80 -0.46 -0.18
N THR A 75 9.65 0.48 -0.55
CA THR A 75 10.47 1.27 0.36
C THR A 75 10.24 2.74 0.07
N ILE A 76 10.18 3.59 1.09
CA ILE A 76 10.13 5.03 0.89
C ILE A 76 11.36 5.46 0.09
N SER A 77 11.14 6.19 -1.00
CA SER A 77 12.22 6.56 -1.90
C SER A 77 13.21 7.50 -1.21
N GLU A 78 14.49 7.37 -1.54
CA GLU A 78 15.55 8.29 -1.08
C GLU A 78 15.20 9.76 -1.38
N LYS A 79 14.57 10.02 -2.53
CA LYS A 79 14.10 11.36 -2.91
C LYS A 79 13.08 11.90 -1.90
N THR A 80 12.17 11.05 -1.43
CA THR A 80 11.19 11.42 -0.41
C THR A 80 11.85 11.63 0.94
N LEU A 81 12.74 10.72 1.37
CA LEU A 81 13.45 10.84 2.64
C LEU A 81 14.23 12.16 2.72
N ARG A 82 14.95 12.53 1.65
CA ARG A 82 15.66 13.82 1.56
C ARG A 82 14.72 15.03 1.59
N ARG A 83 13.53 14.92 1.00
CA ARG A 83 12.55 16.02 0.98
C ARG A 83 12.01 16.33 2.38
N ILE A 84 11.81 15.29 3.18
CA ILE A 84 11.24 15.43 4.53
C ILE A 84 12.30 15.53 5.62
N GLU A 85 13.58 15.42 5.28
CA GLU A 85 14.67 15.53 6.23
C GLU A 85 14.63 16.90 6.94
N GLY A 86 14.67 16.88 8.28
CA GLY A 86 14.56 18.09 9.10
C GLY A 86 13.15 18.68 9.19
N THR A 87 12.13 18.05 8.60
CA THR A 87 10.73 18.44 8.78
C THR A 87 10.04 17.54 9.82
N GLN A 88 8.83 17.92 10.22
CA GLN A 88 7.97 17.08 11.08
C GLN A 88 7.07 16.12 10.28
N GLN A 89 7.30 15.98 8.97
CA GLN A 89 6.49 15.09 8.13
C GLN A 89 6.93 13.64 8.30
N TYR A 90 5.95 12.75 8.41
CA TYR A 90 6.21 11.32 8.39
C TYR A 90 6.37 10.83 6.94
N PRO A 91 7.30 9.89 6.68
CA PRO A 91 7.40 9.30 5.36
C PRO A 91 6.16 8.45 5.08
N GLN A 92 5.50 8.77 3.97
CA GLN A 92 4.35 8.05 3.46
C GLN A 92 4.51 7.82 1.97
N GLY A 93 3.95 6.73 1.48
CA GLY A 93 3.98 6.41 0.06
C GLY A 93 3.02 5.29 -0.31
N LEU A 94 2.80 5.15 -1.61
CA LEU A 94 1.78 4.28 -2.17
C LEU A 94 2.32 3.52 -3.39
N VAL A 95 1.98 2.24 -3.45
CA VAL A 95 2.02 1.43 -4.68
C VAL A 95 0.59 1.29 -5.17
N TRP A 96 0.35 1.62 -6.43
CA TRP A 96 -0.99 1.69 -7.02
C TRP A 96 -1.10 0.79 -8.23
N ILE A 97 -2.17 0.00 -8.31
CA ILE A 97 -2.48 -0.84 -9.47
C ILE A 97 -3.26 0.03 -10.47
N GLU A 98 -2.72 0.22 -11.67
CA GLU A 98 -3.41 0.97 -12.70
C GLU A 98 -4.65 0.25 -13.24
N ASP A 99 -5.60 1.03 -13.77
CA ASP A 99 -6.79 0.55 -14.46
C ASP A 99 -7.62 -0.48 -13.66
N LEU A 100 -7.60 -0.37 -12.33
CA LEU A 100 -8.42 -1.14 -11.42
C LEU A 100 -9.70 -0.37 -11.05
N GLY A 101 -10.81 -0.73 -11.70
CA GLY A 101 -12.14 -0.25 -11.31
C GLY A 101 -12.65 -0.95 -10.06
N PHE A 102 -12.47 -0.34 -8.88
CA PHE A 102 -13.05 -0.78 -7.61
C PHE A 102 -14.09 0.21 -7.09
N SER A 103 -15.34 -0.22 -6.91
CA SER A 103 -16.38 0.60 -6.27
C SER A 103 -16.69 0.12 -4.86
N ASN A 104 -17.17 -1.12 -4.75
CA ASN A 104 -17.46 -1.83 -3.51
C ASN A 104 -16.95 -3.26 -3.61
N GLY A 105 -16.80 -3.93 -2.46
CA GLY A 105 -16.47 -5.34 -2.38
C GLY A 105 -15.52 -5.71 -1.24
N VAL A 106 -15.02 -6.94 -1.27
CA VAL A 106 -13.98 -7.42 -0.36
C VAL A 106 -12.64 -7.24 -1.04
N ILE A 107 -11.67 -6.68 -0.31
CA ILE A 107 -10.25 -6.72 -0.65
C ILE A 107 -9.56 -7.68 0.30
N GLU A 108 -8.96 -8.72 -0.26
CA GLU A 108 -8.08 -9.63 0.48
C GLU A 108 -6.63 -9.19 0.28
N ALA A 109 -5.73 -9.38 1.23
CA ALA A 109 -4.33 -9.00 1.06
C ALA A 109 -3.44 -9.73 2.06
N GLU A 110 -2.22 -10.09 1.68
CA GLU A 110 -1.24 -10.76 2.53
C GLU A 110 -0.12 -9.80 2.93
N ILE A 111 -0.42 -8.73 3.64
CA ILE A 111 0.53 -7.61 3.80
C ILE A 111 1.48 -7.83 4.99
N ALA A 112 2.76 -7.50 4.84
CA ALA A 112 3.76 -7.56 5.91
C ALA A 112 4.45 -6.21 6.16
N GLY A 113 4.42 -5.72 7.40
CA GLY A 113 5.17 -4.52 7.80
C GLY A 113 6.56 -4.89 8.30
N ALA A 114 7.58 -4.12 7.92
CA ALA A 114 8.89 -4.17 8.56
C ALA A 114 9.37 -2.76 8.92
N LEU A 115 10.20 -2.64 9.95
CA LEU A 115 10.89 -1.38 10.20
C LEU A 115 12.01 -1.21 9.17
N ALA A 116 12.26 0.03 8.75
CA ALA A 116 13.41 0.30 7.89
C ALA A 116 14.71 0.00 8.64
N PRO A 117 15.81 -0.32 7.91
CA PRO A 117 17.13 -0.43 8.51
C PRO A 117 17.48 0.83 9.32
N GLY A 118 17.89 0.64 10.57
CA GLY A 118 18.26 1.75 11.45
C GLY A 118 17.09 2.53 12.07
N ALA A 119 15.84 2.08 11.88
CA ALA A 119 14.70 2.64 12.60
C ALA A 119 14.90 2.48 14.12
N GLY A 120 14.58 3.54 14.88
CA GLY A 120 14.68 3.52 16.33
C GLY A 120 13.77 2.46 16.96
N GLY A 121 14.11 1.98 18.17
CA GLY A 121 13.35 0.91 18.84
C GLY A 121 11.88 1.26 19.14
N GLU A 122 11.55 2.55 19.18
CA GLU A 122 10.18 3.04 19.33
C GLU A 122 9.46 3.30 18.00
N ALA A 123 10.10 3.00 16.86
CA ALA A 123 9.47 3.18 15.57
C ALA A 123 8.21 2.30 15.48
N ARG A 124 7.13 2.90 14.99
CA ARG A 124 5.89 2.22 14.66
C ARG A 124 5.65 2.46 13.18
N GLY A 125 5.82 1.38 12.42
CA GLY A 125 5.50 1.39 11.01
C GLY A 125 4.08 0.90 10.78
N PHE A 126 3.43 1.45 9.76
CA PHE A 126 2.14 0.97 9.29
C PHE A 126 2.22 0.60 7.82
N VAL A 127 1.54 -0.47 7.45
CA VAL A 127 1.28 -0.84 6.06
C VAL A 127 -0.17 -1.29 6.00
N GLY A 128 -0.88 -0.85 4.98
CA GLY A 128 -2.32 -1.09 4.84
C GLY A 128 -2.73 -1.05 3.38
N ILE A 129 -4.03 -1.03 3.14
CA ILE A 129 -4.59 -0.95 1.79
C ILE A 129 -5.27 0.39 1.61
N ALA A 130 -4.90 1.10 0.56
CA ALA A 130 -5.64 2.26 0.08
C ALA A 130 -6.54 1.83 -1.09
N PHE A 131 -7.78 2.33 -1.10
CA PHE A 131 -8.76 2.08 -2.15
C PHE A 131 -9.50 3.38 -2.49
N ARG A 132 -10.12 3.42 -3.69
CA ARG A 132 -10.72 4.64 -4.26
C ARG A 132 -9.74 5.82 -4.24
N VAL A 133 -8.47 5.57 -4.57
CA VAL A 133 -7.44 6.60 -4.64
C VAL A 133 -7.71 7.49 -5.84
N GLN A 134 -7.67 8.79 -5.61
CA GLN A 134 -7.83 9.81 -6.63
C GLN A 134 -6.55 9.95 -7.47
N GLU A 135 -6.64 10.57 -8.64
CA GLU A 135 -5.50 10.71 -9.57
C GLU A 135 -4.27 11.43 -8.98
N ASN A 136 -4.47 12.26 -7.95
CA ASN A 136 -3.40 12.96 -7.23
C ASN A 136 -2.56 12.01 -6.33
N LEU A 137 -3.02 10.79 -6.07
CA LEU A 137 -2.41 9.80 -5.17
C LEU A 137 -2.27 10.27 -3.71
N GLU A 138 -3.04 11.29 -3.33
CA GLU A 138 -3.01 11.91 -1.99
C GLU A 138 -4.36 11.78 -1.27
N THR A 139 -5.44 11.49 -1.99
CA THR A 139 -6.79 11.36 -1.43
C THR A 139 -7.33 9.95 -1.68
N TYR A 140 -7.70 9.23 -0.62
CA TYR A 140 -8.15 7.84 -0.67
C TYR A 140 -8.85 7.41 0.61
N ASP A 141 -9.57 6.28 0.55
CA ASP A 141 -10.01 5.53 1.72
C ASP A 141 -8.92 4.51 2.10
N ALA A 142 -8.72 4.22 3.39
CA ALA A 142 -7.69 3.28 3.83
C ALA A 142 -8.07 2.52 5.12
N PHE A 143 -7.42 1.37 5.31
CA PHE A 143 -7.45 0.56 6.52
C PHE A 143 -6.09 -0.10 6.79
#